data_AF-A0A932ZCL1-F1
#
_entry.id   AF-A0A932ZCL1-F1
#
_cell.length_a   1.000
_cell.length_b   1.000
_cell.length_c   1.000
_cell.angle_alpha   90.00
_cell.angle_beta   90.00
_cell.angle_gamma   90.00
#
_symmetry.space_group_name_H-M   'P 1'
#
loop_
_entity.id
_entity.type
_entity.pdbx_description
1 polymer ?
#
loop_
_entity_poly.entity_id
_entity_poly.type
_entity_poly.pdbx_seq_one_letter_code
_entity_poly.pdbx_strand_id
1 'polypeptide(L)'
;MIRERSGTGPRDTGLIPMVVEQSGRGERAYDIYSRLLKERVVFLVGPIDEMSANVIVAELLFLESENPEKEISFYINSPGGLVSAGLAIYDTMQFVKPDVSTLCIGQAASMGALLLCAGAKGKR
;
A
#
# COMPACT_ATOMS: atom_id res chain seq x y z
N MET A 1 44.07 -5.82 -6.35
CA MET A 1 43.46 -6.32 -5.11
C MET A 1 43.11 -5.12 -4.23
N ILE A 2 41.94 -4.51 -4.49
CA ILE A 2 41.45 -3.34 -3.73
C ILE A 2 40.48 -3.89 -2.70
N ARG A 3 40.75 -3.61 -1.42
CA ARG A 3 39.94 -4.05 -0.28
C ARG A 3 38.62 -3.28 -0.25
N GLU A 4 37.51 -4.01 -0.31
CA GLU A 4 36.21 -3.51 0.15
C GLU A 4 36.29 -3.19 1.65
N ARG A 5 35.92 -1.97 2.04
CA ARG A 5 35.59 -1.63 3.42
C ARG A 5 34.20 -1.03 3.49
N SER A 6 33.26 -1.92 3.83
CA SER A 6 32.14 -1.72 4.74
C SER A 6 31.37 -0.40 4.63
N GLY A 7 30.26 -0.43 3.90
CA GLY A 7 29.20 0.57 4.01
C GLY A 7 28.58 0.54 5.40
N THR A 8 28.71 1.64 6.14
CA THR A 8 27.79 1.98 7.24
C THR A 8 26.79 2.99 6.71
N GLY A 9 25.80 2.50 5.95
CA GLY A 9 24.55 3.23 5.77
C GLY A 9 23.77 3.25 7.09
N PRO A 10 22.80 4.18 7.28
CA PRO A 10 21.96 4.19 8.46
C PRO A 10 21.32 2.81 8.59
N ARG A 11 21.50 2.19 9.75
CA ARG A 11 20.94 0.87 10.05
C ARG A 11 19.44 0.94 9.83
N ASP A 12 18.95 0.02 9.02
CA ASP A 12 17.54 -0.36 8.96
C ASP A 12 17.13 -0.81 10.36
N THR A 13 16.61 0.11 11.17
CA THR A 13 16.20 -0.19 12.54
C THR A 13 14.89 -0.98 12.56
N GLY A 14 14.25 -1.21 11.41
CA GLY A 14 12.90 -1.78 11.34
C GLY A 14 11.85 -0.94 12.08
N LEU A 15 12.24 0.24 12.58
CA LEU A 15 11.37 1.13 13.35
C LEU A 15 10.64 2.02 12.35
N ILE A 16 9.33 1.78 12.21
CA ILE A 16 8.46 2.65 11.45
C ILE A 16 8.37 3.99 12.20
N PRO A 17 8.68 5.13 11.55
CA PRO A 17 8.58 6.43 12.20
C PRO A 17 7.17 6.75 12.67
N MET A 18 7.09 7.39 13.84
CA MET A 18 5.83 7.88 14.42
C MET A 18 5.63 9.36 14.10
N VAL A 19 4.40 9.75 13.80
CA VAL A 19 3.97 11.12 13.56
C VAL A 19 2.87 11.51 14.54
N VAL A 20 2.90 12.75 15.02
CA VAL A 20 1.91 13.30 15.95
C VAL A 20 0.99 14.24 15.18
N GLU A 21 -0.31 13.97 15.25
CA GLU A 21 -1.35 14.83 14.69
C GLU A 21 -2.04 15.60 15.82
N GLN A 22 -2.03 16.94 15.72
CA GLN A 22 -2.80 17.80 16.60
C GLN A 22 -4.23 17.91 16.09
N SER A 23 -5.19 17.47 16.90
CA SER A 23 -6.62 17.66 16.65
C SER A 23 -7.21 18.59 17.71
N GLY A 24 -8.40 19.14 17.47
CA GLY A 24 -9.11 19.95 18.47
C GLY A 24 -9.46 19.22 19.78
N ARG A 25 -9.25 17.90 19.85
CA ARG A 25 -9.44 17.07 21.05
C ARG A 25 -8.12 16.57 21.68
N GLY A 26 -6.97 17.04 21.18
CA GLY A 26 -5.64 16.67 21.68
C GLY A 26 -4.73 16.07 20.62
N GLU A 27 -3.57 15.58 21.07
CA GLU A 27 -2.54 14.96 20.23
C GLU A 27 -2.77 13.45 20.10
N ARG A 28 -2.66 12.94 18.86
CA ARG A 28 -2.70 11.49 18.59
C ARG A 28 -1.49 11.09 17.77
N ALA A 29 -0.79 10.06 18.23
CA ALA A 29 0.36 9.50 17.54
C ALA A 29 -0.07 8.33 16.64
N TYR A 30 0.49 8.29 15.44
CA TYR A 30 0.31 7.24 14.44
C TYR A 30 1.68 6.83 13.90
N ASP A 31 1.85 5.58 13.49
CA ASP A 31 2.95 5.28 12.57
C ASP A 31 2.66 5.91 11.20
N ILE A 32 3.69 6.11 10.39
CA ILE A 32 3.55 6.82 9.11
C ILE A 32 2.55 6.15 8.16
N TYR A 33 2.46 4.80 8.15
CA TYR A 33 1.52 4.10 7.29
C TYR A 33 0.08 4.25 7.78
N SER A 34 -0.15 4.10 9.09
CA SER A 34 -1.46 4.39 9.68
C SER A 34 -1.93 5.82 9.41
N ARG A 35 -1.00 6.79 9.44
CA ARG A 35 -1.33 8.18 9.10
C ARG A 35 -1.71 8.33 7.62
N LEU A 36 -1.01 7.65 6.71
CA LEU A 36 -1.30 7.68 5.27
C LEU A 36 -2.59 6.92 4.92
N LEU A 37 -2.93 5.85 5.64
CA LEU A 37 -4.20 5.15 5.49
C LEU A 37 -5.38 6.07 5.82
N LYS A 38 -5.25 6.98 6.80
CA LYS A 38 -6.27 8.03 7.03
C LYS A 38 -6.47 8.97 5.84
N GLU A 39 -5.42 9.20 5.05
CA GLU A 39 -5.52 9.91 3.76
C GLU A 39 -5.94 8.98 2.60
N ARG A 40 -6.32 7.73 2.90
CA ARG A 40 -6.77 6.70 1.96
C ARG A 40 -5.67 6.21 1.01
N VAL A 41 -4.43 6.21 1.48
CA VAL A 41 -3.29 5.64 0.75
C VAL A 41 -3.01 4.23 1.28
N VAL A 42 -3.03 3.26 0.37
CA VAL A 42 -2.75 1.84 0.60
C VAL A 42 -1.46 1.48 -0.11
N PHE A 43 -0.60 0.67 0.51
CA PHE A 43 0.71 0.30 -0.04
C PHE A 43 0.80 -1.20 -0.30
N LEU A 44 1.22 -1.56 -1.52
CA LEU A 44 1.72 -2.88 -1.84
C LEU A 44 3.21 -2.79 -2.13
N VAL A 45 4.04 -3.20 -1.16
CA VAL A 45 5.49 -3.19 -1.27
C VAL A 45 6.04 -4.60 -1.07
N GLY A 46 6.84 -5.08 -2.02
CA GLY A 46 7.44 -6.41 -1.98
C GLY A 46 6.56 -7.49 -2.61
N PRO A 47 6.91 -8.78 -2.39
CA PRO A 47 6.20 -9.91 -2.98
C PRO A 47 4.73 -9.99 -2.53
N ILE A 48 3.85 -10.45 -3.42
CA ILE A 48 2.44 -10.70 -3.09
C ILE A 48 2.30 -12.12 -2.53
N ASP A 49 1.81 -12.22 -1.29
CA ASP A 49 1.50 -13.46 -0.59
C ASP A 49 0.15 -13.35 0.15
N GLU A 50 -0.25 -14.41 0.86
CA GLU A 50 -1.54 -14.45 1.55
C GLU A 50 -1.66 -13.37 2.65
N MET A 51 -0.57 -13.07 3.35
CA MET A 51 -0.59 -12.07 4.44
C MET A 51 -0.72 -10.66 3.90
N SER A 52 0.11 -10.29 2.93
CA SER A 52 0.07 -8.97 2.27
C SER A 52 -1.27 -8.74 1.58
N ALA A 53 -1.80 -9.74 0.87
CA ALA A 53 -3.12 -9.64 0.26
C ALA A 53 -4.23 -9.46 1.30
N ASN A 54 -4.22 -10.24 2.40
CA ASN A 54 -5.23 -10.11 3.45
C ASN A 54 -5.23 -8.73 4.11
N VAL A 55 -4.04 -8.13 4.34
CA VAL A 55 -3.94 -6.76 4.86
C VAL A 55 -4.52 -5.75 3.87
N ILE A 56 -4.13 -5.81 2.60
CA ILE A 56 -4.62 -4.89 1.56
C ILE A 56 -6.14 -5.00 1.40
N VAL A 57 -6.68 -6.22 1.37
CA VAL A 57 -8.14 -6.44 1.30
C VAL A 57 -8.85 -5.81 2.50
N ALA A 58 -8.33 -6.01 3.71
CA ALA A 58 -8.90 -5.41 4.91
C ALA A 58 -8.85 -3.87 4.87
N GLU A 59 -7.75 -3.27 4.38
CA GLU A 59 -7.61 -1.83 4.23
C GLU A 59 -8.61 -1.27 3.19
N LEU A 60 -8.80 -1.93 2.06
CA LEU A 60 -9.78 -1.52 1.03
C LEU A 60 -11.22 -1.53 1.58
N LEU A 61 -11.60 -2.60 2.27
CA LEU A 61 -12.94 -2.73 2.89
C LEU A 61 -13.13 -1.71 4.02
N PHE A 62 -12.09 -1.46 4.82
CA PHE A 62 -12.12 -0.43 5.86
C PHE A 62 -12.35 0.95 5.24
N LEU A 63 -11.60 1.31 4.19
CA LEU A 63 -11.73 2.60 3.51
C LEU A 63 -13.09 2.77 2.81
N GLU A 64 -13.65 1.71 2.24
CA GLU A 64 -15.03 1.71 1.74
C GLU A 64 -16.03 2.04 2.87
N SER A 65 -15.89 1.39 4.03
CA SER A 65 -16.80 1.60 5.15
C SER A 65 -16.74 3.01 5.74
N GLU A 66 -15.56 3.64 5.75
CA GLU A 66 -15.36 5.01 6.24
C GLU A 66 -15.95 6.05 5.30
N ASN A 67 -15.77 5.89 3.99
CA ASN A 67 -16.37 6.75 2.99
C ASN A 67 -16.40 6.05 1.61
N PRO A 68 -17.57 5.58 1.16
CA PRO A 68 -17.69 4.84 -0.10
C PRO A 68 -17.58 5.71 -1.35
N GLU A 69 -17.67 7.04 -1.22
CA GLU A 69 -17.64 7.99 -2.35
C GLU A 69 -16.24 8.56 -2.62
N LYS A 70 -15.32 8.44 -1.65
CA LYS A 70 -13.98 9.04 -1.76
C LYS A 70 -13.00 8.03 -2.33
N GLU A 71 -12.23 8.44 -3.33
CA GLU A 71 -11.20 7.64 -3.98
C GLU A 71 -10.19 7.03 -3.00
N ILE A 72 -9.66 5.85 -3.35
CA ILE A 72 -8.55 5.17 -2.67
C ILE A 72 -7.31 5.24 -3.57
N SER A 73 -6.16 5.64 -3.00
CA SER A 73 -4.87 5.65 -3.70
C SER A 73 -4.07 4.40 -3.37
N PHE A 74 -3.87 3.52 -4.35
CA PHE A 74 -3.16 2.25 -4.19
C PHE A 74 -1.76 2.29 -4.84
N TYR A 75 -0.73 2.37 -4.00
CA TYR A 75 0.65 2.57 -4.41
C TYR A 75 1.37 1.22 -4.49
N ILE A 76 1.96 0.91 -5.64
CA ILE A 76 2.48 -0.42 -5.97
C ILE A 76 3.98 -0.35 -6.23
N ASN A 77 4.75 -1.12 -5.46
CA ASN A 77 6.14 -1.46 -5.70
C ASN A 77 6.35 -2.96 -5.46
N SER A 78 6.01 -3.78 -6.44
CA SER A 78 5.98 -5.24 -6.30
C SER A 78 6.57 -5.97 -7.51
N PRO A 79 7.42 -6.99 -7.28
CA PRO A 79 7.83 -7.92 -8.32
C PRO A 79 6.72 -8.94 -8.69
N GLY A 80 5.55 -8.87 -8.05
CA GLY A 80 4.46 -9.83 -8.17
C GLY A 80 4.51 -10.91 -7.08
N GLY A 81 3.81 -12.03 -7.30
CA GLY A 81 3.76 -13.11 -6.32
C GLY A 81 2.64 -14.11 -6.60
N LEU A 82 2.04 -14.65 -5.54
CA LEU A 82 0.98 -15.66 -5.62
C LEU A 82 -0.24 -15.12 -6.38
N VAL A 83 -0.64 -15.85 -7.42
CA VAL A 83 -1.76 -15.47 -8.29
C VAL A 83 -3.07 -15.41 -7.52
N SER A 84 -3.38 -16.42 -6.69
CA SER A 84 -4.61 -16.44 -5.87
C SER A 84 -4.69 -15.26 -4.91
N ALA A 85 -3.57 -14.92 -4.24
CA ALA A 85 -3.49 -13.76 -3.36
C ALA A 85 -3.67 -12.44 -4.13
N GLY A 86 -3.05 -12.31 -5.30
CA GLY A 86 -3.25 -11.15 -6.17
C GLY A 86 -4.68 -11.04 -6.71
N LEU A 87 -5.35 -12.16 -7.00
CA LEU A 87 -6.75 -12.17 -7.42
C LEU A 87 -7.69 -11.73 -6.28
N ALA A 88 -7.40 -12.08 -5.03
CA ALA A 88 -8.17 -11.59 -3.88
C ALA A 88 -8.13 -10.05 -3.78
N ILE A 89 -6.95 -9.45 -4.00
CA ILE A 89 -6.81 -7.98 -4.07
C ILE A 89 -7.59 -7.44 -5.27
N TYR A 90 -7.39 -8.01 -6.46
CA TYR A 90 -8.04 -7.58 -7.69
C TYR A 90 -9.57 -7.58 -7.56
N ASP A 91 -10.17 -8.68 -7.13
CA ASP A 91 -11.62 -8.80 -7.00
C ASP A 91 -12.16 -7.81 -5.95
N THR A 92 -11.40 -7.55 -4.88
CA THR A 92 -11.76 -6.54 -3.89
C THR A 92 -11.73 -5.13 -4.47
N MET A 93 -10.72 -4.79 -5.28
CA MET A 93 -10.66 -3.50 -5.98
C MET A 93 -11.89 -3.29 -6.90
N GLN A 94 -12.38 -4.36 -7.53
CA GLN A 94 -13.58 -4.30 -8.38
C GLN A 94 -14.90 -4.31 -7.59
N PHE A 95 -14.88 -4.84 -6.36
CA PHE A 95 -16.06 -4.98 -5.50
C PHE A 95 -16.38 -3.68 -4.75
N VAL A 96 -15.36 -3.03 -4.19
CA VAL A 96 -15.57 -1.84 -3.36
C VAL A 96 -16.13 -0.68 -4.20
N LYS A 97 -17.01 0.13 -3.60
CA LYS A 97 -17.61 1.28 -4.29
C LYS A 97 -16.63 2.40 -4.67
N PRO A 98 -15.65 2.77 -3.82
CA PRO A 98 -14.67 3.78 -4.19
C PRO A 98 -13.90 3.43 -5.45
N ASP A 99 -13.65 4.43 -6.31
CA ASP A 99 -12.62 4.29 -7.33
C ASP A 99 -11.27 4.02 -6.67
N VAL A 100 -10.57 2.99 -7.15
CA VAL A 100 -9.19 2.70 -6.75
C VAL A 100 -8.24 3.26 -7.81
N SER A 101 -7.58 4.37 -7.51
CA SER A 101 -6.49 4.90 -8.32
C SER A 101 -5.21 4.11 -8.04
N THR A 102 -4.43 3.79 -9.06
CA THR A 102 -3.17 3.05 -8.89
C THR A 102 -1.98 3.91 -9.29
N LEU A 103 -0.84 3.71 -8.61
CA LEU A 103 0.41 4.40 -8.93
C LEU A 103 1.60 3.46 -8.73
N CYS A 104 2.42 3.30 -9.78
CA CYS A 104 3.66 2.53 -9.68
C CYS A 104 4.78 3.39 -9.07
N ILE A 105 5.32 2.98 -7.92
CA ILE A 105 6.39 3.67 -7.18
C ILE A 105 7.64 2.80 -7.05
N GLY A 106 8.20 2.42 -8.19
CA GLY A 106 9.35 1.53 -8.30
C GLY A 106 9.13 0.55 -9.44
N GLN A 107 8.69 -0.66 -9.12
CA GLN A 107 8.33 -1.67 -10.12
C GLN A 107 6.91 -2.20 -9.93
N ALA A 108 6.28 -2.61 -11.02
CA ALA A 108 5.06 -3.40 -11.02
C ALA A 108 5.24 -4.53 -12.04
N ALA A 109 5.57 -5.73 -11.57
CA ALA A 109 5.78 -6.91 -12.42
C ALA A 109 4.79 -8.02 -12.07
N SER A 110 4.49 -8.89 -13.04
CA SER A 110 3.58 -10.03 -12.86
C SER A 110 2.23 -9.59 -12.25
N MET A 111 1.79 -10.18 -11.13
CA MET A 111 0.56 -9.77 -10.43
C MET A 111 0.58 -8.31 -9.99
N GLY A 112 1.75 -7.71 -9.71
CA GLY A 112 1.86 -6.28 -9.45
C GLY A 112 1.47 -5.43 -10.68
N ALA A 113 1.85 -5.86 -11.89
CA ALA A 113 1.45 -5.20 -13.13
C ALA A 113 -0.05 -5.36 -13.42
N LEU A 114 -0.62 -6.52 -13.11
CA LEU A 114 -2.06 -6.77 -13.23
C LEU A 114 -2.84 -5.82 -12.32
N LEU A 115 -2.45 -5.73 -11.04
CA LEU A 115 -3.09 -4.83 -10.07
C LEU A 115 -2.92 -3.35 -10.45
N LEU A 116 -1.76 -2.94 -10.96
CA LEU A 116 -1.57 -1.59 -11.51
C LEU A 116 -2.57 -1.32 -12.64
N CYS A 117 -2.76 -2.27 -13.55
CA CYS A 117 -3.69 -2.15 -14.66
C CYS A 117 -5.17 -2.21 -14.24
N ALA A 118 -5.47 -2.74 -13.06
CA ALA A 118 -6.83 -2.86 -12.51
C ALA A 118 -7.36 -1.55 -11.90
N GLY A 119 -6.52 -0.52 -11.76
CA GLY A 119 -6.97 0.80 -11.32
C GLY A 119 -8.10 1.37 -12.17
N ALA A 120 -8.95 2.17 -11.55
CA ALA A 120 -10.11 2.79 -12.18
C ALA A 120 -9.72 3.53 -13.48
N LYS A 121 -10.62 3.51 -14.47
CA LYS A 121 -10.33 4.01 -15.81
C LYS A 121 -9.92 5.49 -15.77
N GLY A 122 -8.74 5.80 -16.29
CA GLY A 122 -8.18 7.16 -16.30
C GLY A 122 -7.47 7.57 -15.01
N LYS A 123 -7.32 6.65 -14.05
CA LYS A 123 -6.70 6.85 -12.73
C LYS A 123 -5.56 5.85 -12.49
N ARG A 124 -4.72 5.66 -13.50
CA ARG A 124 -3.52 4.80 -13.49
C ARG A 124 -2.32 5.59 -13.98
#